data_AF-H2YLG0-F1
#
_entry.id   AF-H2YLG0-F1
#
_cell.length_a   1.000
_cell.length_b   1.000
_cell.length_c   1.000
_cell.angle_alpha   90.00
_cell.angle_beta   90.00
_cell.angle_gamma   90.00
#
_symmetry.space_group_name_H-M   'P 1'
#
loop_
_entity.id
_entity.type
_entity.pdbx_description
1 polymer ?
#
loop_
_entity_poly.entity_id
_entity_poly.type
_entity_poly.pdbx_seq_one_letter_code
_entity_poly.pdbx_strand_id
1 'polypeptide(L)'
;MNNEEFKSRICAEAETLVKEFFPRKITEYDSLLQENDFNLVNIFEVKKSTTESLKELDQTGELTLESGETSSTCKPEQVFGTNEYITHLVERLKPEIITLLEAVGTLRVWVILLIPKIEDGNNFGVEVQEETLAELKTVEQELAANQEQIAGYFLARAKVISQLCKRPGVKDYKRYLEEEDEKQFVSLRLMVAELRNACSSLHDSINKNIDKIKTPRSRNAMSAIY
;
A
#
# COMPACT_ATOMS: atom_id res chain seq x y z
N MET A 1 -3.20 -26.49 -20.02
CA MET A 1 -4.05 -25.30 -20.16
C MET A 1 -3.72 -24.67 -21.51
N ASN A 2 -4.69 -24.61 -22.42
CA ASN A 2 -4.52 -23.91 -23.71
C ASN A 2 -4.85 -22.40 -23.54
N ASN A 3 -4.59 -21.59 -24.59
CA ASN A 3 -4.76 -20.13 -24.53
C ASN A 3 -6.22 -19.72 -24.27
N GLU A 4 -7.19 -20.43 -24.87
CA GLU A 4 -8.62 -20.13 -24.69
C GLU A 4 -9.10 -20.43 -23.26
N GLU A 5 -8.64 -21.54 -22.67
CA GLU A 5 -8.89 -21.86 -21.26
C GLU A 5 -8.32 -20.80 -20.32
N PHE A 6 -7.10 -20.33 -20.59
CA PHE A 6 -6.49 -19.24 -19.82
C PHE A 6 -7.30 -17.95 -19.92
N LYS A 7 -7.68 -17.55 -21.15
CA LYS A 7 -8.50 -16.36 -21.39
C LYS A 7 -9.84 -16.46 -20.69
N SER A 8 -10.54 -17.59 -20.80
CA SER A 8 -11.83 -17.82 -20.13
C SER A 8 -11.70 -17.73 -18.61
N ARG A 9 -10.63 -18.27 -18.03
CA ARG A 9 -10.38 -18.19 -16.58
C ARG A 9 -10.16 -16.75 -16.14
N ILE A 10 -9.30 -15.99 -16.83
CA ILE A 10 -9.04 -14.58 -16.50
C ILE A 10 -10.31 -13.73 -16.63
N CYS A 11 -11.14 -13.96 -17.64
CA CYS A 11 -12.42 -13.28 -17.77
C CYS A 11 -13.36 -13.56 -16.59
N ALA A 12 -13.49 -14.82 -16.17
CA ALA A 12 -14.33 -15.19 -15.03
C ALA A 12 -13.82 -14.58 -13.72
N GLU A 13 -12.50 -14.61 -13.52
CA GLU A 13 -11.82 -14.02 -12.36
C GLU A 13 -12.03 -12.50 -12.31
N ALA A 14 -11.80 -11.80 -13.43
CA ALA A 14 -12.02 -10.36 -13.55
C ALA A 14 -13.47 -9.95 -13.28
N GLU A 15 -14.45 -10.70 -13.80
CA GLU A 15 -15.87 -10.43 -13.50
C GLU A 15 -16.20 -10.61 -12.02
N THR A 16 -15.61 -11.61 -11.38
CA THR A 16 -15.77 -11.84 -9.93
C THR A 16 -15.13 -10.70 -9.14
N LEU A 17 -13.98 -10.20 -9.58
CA LEU A 17 -13.31 -9.06 -8.96
C LEU A 17 -14.19 -7.80 -8.99
N VAL A 18 -14.78 -7.50 -10.16
CA VAL A 18 -15.65 -6.33 -10.33
C VAL A 18 -16.95 -6.48 -9.54
N LYS A 19 -17.60 -7.64 -9.60
CA LYS A 19 -18.93 -7.85 -8.99
C LYS A 19 -18.90 -8.02 -7.48
N GLU A 20 -17.87 -8.68 -6.95
CA GLU A 20 -17.87 -9.15 -5.55
C GLU A 20 -16.68 -8.59 -4.76
N PHE A 21 -15.47 -8.66 -5.31
CA PHE A 21 -14.26 -8.29 -4.56
C PHE A 21 -14.21 -6.81 -4.23
N PHE A 22 -14.36 -5.91 -5.22
CA PHE A 22 -14.25 -4.48 -4.96
C PHE A 22 -15.32 -3.93 -4.01
N PRO A 23 -16.63 -4.22 -4.18
CA PRO A 23 -17.65 -3.75 -3.25
C PRO A 23 -17.39 -4.19 -1.81
N ARG A 24 -16.97 -5.46 -1.64
CA ARG A 24 -16.58 -6.00 -0.33
C ARG A 24 -15.37 -5.25 0.24
N LYS A 25 -14.31 -5.09 -0.54
CA LYS A 25 -13.07 -4.43 -0.10
C LYS A 25 -13.25 -2.95 0.24
N ILE A 26 -14.10 -2.23 -0.50
CA ILE A 26 -14.46 -0.85 -0.16
C ILE A 26 -15.02 -0.77 1.26
N THR A 27 -15.95 -1.66 1.59
CA THR A 27 -16.58 -1.71 2.92
C THR A 27 -15.57 -2.12 4.00
N GLU A 28 -14.76 -3.16 3.74
CA GLU A 28 -13.72 -3.63 4.67
C GLU A 28 -12.72 -2.52 5.00
N TYR A 29 -12.22 -1.80 4.00
CA TYR A 29 -11.25 -0.71 4.21
C TYR A 29 -11.87 0.51 4.88
N ASP A 30 -13.14 0.81 4.62
CA ASP A 30 -13.85 1.88 5.33
C ASP A 30 -14.00 1.57 6.82
N SER A 31 -14.43 0.35 7.17
CA SER A 31 -14.47 -0.14 8.55
C SER A 31 -13.09 -0.13 9.21
N LEU A 32 -12.03 -0.48 8.46
CA LEU A 32 -10.65 -0.46 8.96
C LEU A 32 -10.21 0.96 9.39
N LEU A 33 -10.68 2.01 8.72
CA LEU A 33 -10.37 3.41 9.04
C LEU A 33 -11.16 3.96 10.23
N GLN A 34 -12.40 3.48 10.45
CA GLN A 34 -13.32 4.03 11.43
C GLN A 34 -13.26 3.34 12.79
N GLU A 35 -13.20 2.00 12.81
CA GLU A 35 -13.51 1.22 14.00
C GLU A 35 -12.29 0.46 14.56
N ASN A 36 -11.16 0.53 13.87
CA ASN A 36 -10.04 -0.38 14.09
C ASN A 36 -8.72 0.36 14.38
N ASP A 37 -7.64 -0.40 14.34
CA ASP A 37 -6.26 -0.01 14.65
C ASP A 37 -5.79 1.27 13.90
N PHE A 38 -6.37 1.60 12.74
CA PHE A 38 -6.02 2.79 11.95
C PHE A 38 -6.81 4.06 12.32
N ASN A 39 -7.64 4.03 13.37
CA ASN A 39 -8.34 5.22 13.84
C ASN A 39 -7.35 6.25 14.41
N LEU A 40 -7.50 7.53 14.06
CA LEU A 40 -6.63 8.62 14.50
C LEU A 40 -6.47 8.73 16.02
N VAL A 41 -7.48 8.31 16.80
CA VAL A 41 -7.38 8.31 18.27
C VAL A 41 -6.28 7.37 18.77
N ASN A 42 -5.85 6.38 17.99
CA ASN A 42 -4.81 5.43 18.38
C ASN A 42 -3.39 5.98 18.23
N ILE A 43 -3.22 7.24 17.85
CA ILE A 43 -1.92 7.93 17.90
C ILE A 43 -1.27 7.85 19.31
N PHE A 44 -2.08 7.72 20.37
CA PHE A 44 -1.58 7.53 21.73
C PHE A 44 -0.93 6.15 21.95
N GLU A 45 -1.41 5.10 21.30
CA GLU A 45 -0.78 3.76 21.36
C GLU A 45 0.58 3.76 20.66
N VAL A 46 0.72 4.53 19.58
CA VAL A 46 2.02 4.75 18.90
C VAL A 46 3.03 5.34 19.89
N LYS A 47 2.67 6.42 20.59
CA LYS A 47 3.54 7.10 21.57
C LYS A 47 3.92 6.21 22.74
N LYS A 48 2.95 5.45 23.25
CA LYS A 48 3.17 4.46 24.30
C LYS A 48 4.17 3.40 23.85
N SER A 49 4.00 2.86 22.65
CA SER A 49 4.91 1.86 22.07
C SER A 49 6.31 2.43 21.80
N THR A 50 6.42 3.68 21.34
CA THR A 50 7.72 4.38 21.22
C THR A 50 8.43 4.42 22.57
N THR A 51 7.73 4.84 23.62
CA THR A 51 8.29 4.91 24.97
C THR A 51 8.73 3.54 25.47
N GLU A 52 7.90 2.51 25.27
CA GLU A 52 8.21 1.13 25.62
C GLU A 52 9.48 0.60 24.93
N SER A 53 9.64 0.90 23.63
CA SER A 53 10.83 0.51 22.86
C SER A 53 12.13 1.18 23.33
N LEU A 54 12.02 2.29 24.08
CA LEU A 54 13.15 3.05 24.61
C LEU A 54 13.46 2.77 26.09
N LYS A 55 12.66 1.96 26.79
CA LYS A 55 12.81 1.74 28.25
C LYS A 55 14.19 1.22 28.66
N GLU A 56 14.93 0.57 27.75
CA GLU A 56 16.29 0.10 27.99
C GLU A 56 17.37 1.21 27.90
N LEU A 57 17.10 2.33 27.24
CA LEU A 57 18.00 3.50 27.20
C LEU A 57 17.99 4.29 28.50
N ASP A 58 16.81 4.51 29.07
CA ASP A 58 16.67 5.37 30.25
C ASP A 58 17.27 4.69 31.50
N GLN A 59 17.34 3.35 31.56
CA GLN A 59 17.99 2.61 32.65
C GLN A 59 19.54 2.67 32.61
N THR A 60 20.13 2.97 31.45
CA THR A 60 21.60 3.09 31.29
C THR A 60 22.08 4.54 31.34
N GLY A 61 21.18 5.52 31.24
CA GLY A 61 21.49 6.95 31.25
C GLY A 61 21.87 7.55 32.61
N GLU A 62 21.71 6.82 33.71
CA GLU A 62 22.19 7.25 35.05
C GLU A 62 23.68 6.95 35.29
N LEU A 63 24.36 6.26 34.38
CA LEU A 63 25.80 6.00 34.50
C LEU A 63 26.61 6.82 33.48
N THR A 64 27.26 7.82 34.07
CA THR A 64 28.54 8.45 33.70
C THR A 64 28.56 9.47 32.56
N LEU A 65 28.33 10.74 32.97
CA LEU A 65 29.19 11.85 32.55
C LEU A 65 30.59 11.66 33.18
N GLU A 66 31.39 10.72 32.67
CA GLU A 66 32.82 10.72 32.96
C GLU A 66 33.62 10.83 31.67
N SER A 67 34.26 11.99 31.58
CA SER A 67 35.28 12.38 30.62
C SER A 67 36.43 11.36 30.61
N GLY A 68 36.82 10.90 29.42
CA GLY A 68 38.17 10.39 29.19
C GLY A 68 38.30 8.90 28.82
N GLU A 69 38.96 8.70 27.69
CA GLU A 69 39.82 7.56 27.35
C GLU A 69 39.20 6.20 26.97
N THR A 70 39.37 5.90 25.68
CA THR A 70 39.66 4.61 25.06
C THR A 70 39.62 3.36 25.97
N SER A 71 38.52 2.62 25.95
CA SER A 71 38.56 1.17 26.15
C SER A 71 37.60 0.48 25.19
N SER A 72 38.17 -0.27 24.24
CA SER A 72 37.47 -1.11 23.26
C SER A 72 36.93 -2.38 23.91
N THR A 73 36.02 -2.24 24.86
CA THR A 73 35.20 -3.34 25.36
C THR A 73 33.77 -3.04 24.96
N CYS A 74 33.29 -3.75 23.93
CA CYS A 74 31.89 -3.68 23.53
C CYS A 74 31.03 -3.97 24.76
N LYS A 75 30.30 -2.96 25.23
CA LYS A 75 29.13 -3.15 26.08
C LYS A 75 28.22 -4.21 25.41
N PRO A 76 27.50 -5.06 26.17
CA PRO A 76 26.55 -5.99 25.57
C PRO A 76 25.69 -5.24 24.57
N GLU A 77 25.59 -5.78 23.36
CA GLU A 77 24.92 -5.16 22.22
C GLU A 77 23.50 -4.82 22.63
N GLN A 78 23.25 -3.54 22.93
CA GLN A 78 21.95 -3.08 23.40
C GLN A 78 20.94 -3.32 22.28
N VAL A 79 19.94 -4.16 22.53
CA VAL A 79 18.93 -4.52 21.54
C VAL A 79 17.78 -3.54 21.65
N PHE A 80 17.46 -2.85 20.56
CA PHE A 80 16.32 -1.94 20.50
C PHE A 80 15.11 -2.63 19.91
N GLY A 81 13.99 -2.57 20.64
CA GLY A 81 12.70 -3.03 20.15
C GLY A 81 12.15 -2.16 19.01
N THR A 82 11.20 -2.72 18.27
CA THR A 82 10.43 -1.95 17.30
C THR A 82 9.29 -1.18 17.98
N ASN A 83 8.63 -0.29 17.24
CA ASN A 83 7.34 0.20 17.68
C ASN A 83 6.32 -0.88 17.34
N GLU A 84 5.98 -1.71 18.32
CA GLU A 84 5.10 -2.87 18.17
C GLU A 84 3.72 -2.51 17.62
N TYR A 85 3.20 -1.31 17.94
CA TYR A 85 1.94 -0.86 17.38
C TYR A 85 2.05 -0.64 15.86
N ILE A 86 3.10 0.05 15.41
CA ILE A 86 3.35 0.24 13.98
C ILE A 86 3.65 -1.09 13.28
N THR A 87 4.42 -1.98 13.92
CA THR A 87 4.71 -3.32 13.38
C THR A 87 3.41 -4.09 13.15
N HIS A 88 2.49 -4.11 14.13
CA HIS A 88 1.16 -4.71 14.01
C HIS A 88 0.34 -4.13 12.86
N LEU A 89 0.31 -2.79 12.73
CA LEU A 89 -0.37 -2.12 11.60
C LEU A 89 0.22 -2.53 10.25
N VAL A 90 1.55 -2.62 10.17
CA VAL A 90 2.27 -3.05 8.96
C VAL A 90 1.92 -4.49 8.59
N GLU A 91 1.89 -5.39 9.56
CA GLU A 91 1.55 -6.80 9.35
C GLU A 91 0.10 -6.98 8.89
N ARG A 92 -0.80 -6.09 9.34
CA ARG A 92 -2.20 -6.06 8.90
C ARG A 92 -2.38 -5.45 7.51
N LEU A 93 -1.63 -4.39 7.17
CA LEU A 93 -1.79 -3.65 5.91
C LEU A 93 -1.07 -4.31 4.71
N LYS A 94 0.13 -4.85 4.89
CA LYS A 94 0.93 -5.42 3.79
C LYS A 94 0.16 -6.48 2.96
N PRO A 95 -0.54 -7.45 3.57
CA PRO A 95 -1.31 -8.44 2.81
C PRO A 95 -2.43 -7.81 1.97
N GLU A 96 -3.05 -6.74 2.46
CA GLU A 96 -4.12 -6.03 1.75
C GLU A 96 -3.58 -5.29 0.51
N ILE A 97 -2.42 -4.66 0.62
CA ILE A 97 -1.73 -4.05 -0.54
C ILE A 97 -1.45 -5.12 -1.60
N ILE A 98 -0.85 -6.25 -1.20
CA ILE A 98 -0.49 -7.34 -2.13
C ILE A 98 -1.75 -7.91 -2.79
N THR A 99 -2.80 -8.18 -2.02
CA THR A 99 -4.07 -8.71 -2.52
C THR A 99 -4.69 -7.78 -3.57
N LEU A 100 -4.67 -6.46 -3.33
CA LEU A 100 -5.19 -5.50 -4.29
C LEU A 100 -4.30 -5.40 -5.53
N LEU A 101 -2.98 -5.46 -5.38
CA LEU A 101 -2.01 -5.42 -6.47
C LEU A 101 -2.20 -6.62 -7.42
N GLU A 102 -2.43 -7.81 -6.88
CA GLU A 102 -2.78 -9.02 -7.67
C GLU A 102 -4.12 -8.84 -8.41
N ALA A 103 -5.16 -8.33 -7.73
CA ALA A 103 -6.46 -8.08 -8.34
C ALA A 103 -6.38 -7.08 -9.51
N VAL A 104 -5.67 -5.96 -9.33
CA VAL A 104 -5.42 -4.95 -10.37
C VAL A 104 -4.62 -5.57 -11.53
N GLY A 105 -3.62 -6.41 -11.22
CA GLY A 105 -2.87 -7.17 -12.21
C GLY A 105 -3.75 -8.07 -13.07
N THR A 106 -4.67 -8.82 -12.46
CA THR A 106 -5.65 -9.66 -13.17
C THR A 106 -6.55 -8.83 -14.08
N LEU A 107 -7.07 -7.68 -13.62
CA LEU A 107 -7.90 -6.79 -14.43
C LEU A 107 -7.14 -6.21 -15.63
N ARG A 108 -5.88 -5.83 -15.44
CA ARG A 108 -5.02 -5.34 -16.53
C ARG A 108 -4.85 -6.40 -17.61
N VAL A 109 -4.54 -7.65 -17.22
CA VAL A 109 -4.43 -8.77 -18.17
C VAL A 109 -5.77 -9.01 -18.87
N TRP A 110 -6.88 -8.95 -18.13
CA TRP A 110 -8.22 -9.10 -18.69
C TRP A 110 -8.51 -8.08 -19.79
N VAL A 111 -8.27 -6.78 -19.55
CA VAL A 111 -8.48 -5.74 -20.56
C VAL A 111 -7.55 -5.93 -21.76
N ILE A 112 -6.27 -6.26 -21.55
CA ILE A 112 -5.31 -6.55 -22.65
C ILE A 112 -5.82 -7.68 -23.55
N LEU A 113 -6.35 -8.76 -22.97
CA LEU A 113 -6.86 -9.91 -23.74
C LEU A 113 -8.15 -9.61 -24.53
N LEU A 114 -8.82 -8.50 -24.21
CA LEU A 114 -10.03 -8.02 -24.89
C LEU A 114 -9.73 -6.98 -25.98
N ILE A 115 -8.49 -6.49 -26.10
CA ILE A 115 -8.11 -5.59 -27.18
C ILE A 115 -8.22 -6.33 -28.52
N PRO A 116 -8.99 -5.80 -29.50
CA PRO A 116 -9.16 -6.42 -30.80
C PRO A 116 -7.94 -6.16 -31.70
N LYS A 117 -7.88 -6.87 -32.84
CA LYS A 117 -6.87 -6.59 -33.87
C LYS A 117 -6.94 -5.13 -34.31
N ILE A 118 -5.79 -4.48 -34.51
CA ILE A 118 -5.71 -3.10 -35.03
C ILE A 118 -6.37 -3.01 -36.41
N GLU A 119 -7.28 -2.03 -36.57
CA GLU A 119 -8.03 -1.74 -37.80
C GLU A 119 -8.25 -0.23 -37.92
N ASP A 120 -8.48 0.25 -39.15
CA ASP A 120 -8.81 1.65 -39.41
C ASP A 120 -10.29 1.94 -39.07
N GLY A 121 -10.51 2.99 -38.26
CA GLY A 121 -11.84 3.43 -37.85
C GLY A 121 -12.48 2.58 -36.74
N ASN A 122 -13.59 3.06 -36.17
CA ASN A 122 -14.32 2.38 -35.08
C ASN A 122 -13.45 2.05 -33.84
N ASN A 123 -12.54 2.96 -33.48
CA ASN A 123 -11.57 2.77 -32.40
C ASN A 123 -11.99 3.39 -31.06
N PHE A 124 -13.14 4.06 -30.96
CA PHE A 124 -13.61 4.66 -29.70
C PHE A 124 -13.66 3.65 -28.53
N GLY A 125 -14.15 2.43 -28.75
CA GLY A 125 -14.15 1.43 -27.68
C GLY A 125 -12.75 0.93 -27.32
N VAL A 126 -11.80 0.97 -28.26
CA VAL A 126 -10.39 0.66 -27.99
C VAL A 126 -9.75 1.78 -27.18
N GLU A 127 -10.05 3.05 -27.48
CA GLU A 127 -9.61 4.21 -26.68
C GLU A 127 -10.10 4.09 -25.23
N VAL A 128 -11.35 3.65 -25.00
CA VAL A 128 -11.87 3.38 -23.65
C VAL A 128 -11.09 2.26 -22.95
N GLN A 129 -10.69 1.20 -23.68
CA GLN A 129 -9.83 0.15 -23.12
C GLN A 129 -8.45 0.68 -22.76
N GLU A 130 -7.85 1.54 -23.59
CA GLU A 130 -6.55 2.17 -23.34
C GLU A 130 -6.57 3.09 -22.12
N GLU A 131 -7.63 3.89 -21.97
CA GLU A 131 -7.83 4.75 -20.78
C GLU A 131 -7.99 3.91 -19.51
N THR A 132 -8.79 2.84 -19.56
CA THR A 132 -8.95 1.90 -18.44
C THR A 132 -7.61 1.25 -18.07
N LEU A 133 -6.79 0.89 -19.06
CA LEU A 133 -5.44 0.33 -18.82
C LEU A 133 -4.50 1.35 -18.20
N ALA A 134 -4.58 2.61 -18.61
CA ALA A 134 -3.78 3.69 -18.03
C ALA A 134 -4.13 3.89 -16.55
N GLU A 135 -5.41 3.91 -16.20
CA GLU A 135 -5.88 4.02 -14.82
C GLU A 135 -5.40 2.83 -13.97
N LEU A 136 -5.61 1.60 -14.44
CA LEU A 136 -5.14 0.37 -13.77
C LEU A 136 -3.63 0.40 -13.51
N LYS A 137 -2.85 0.87 -14.50
CA LYS A 137 -1.38 0.99 -14.38
C LYS A 137 -0.98 2.03 -13.34
N THR A 138 -1.65 3.18 -13.29
CA THR A 138 -1.39 4.21 -12.28
C THR A 138 -1.64 3.65 -10.88
N VAL A 139 -2.79 3.01 -10.66
CA VAL A 139 -3.11 2.39 -9.35
C VAL A 139 -2.07 1.34 -8.97
N GLU A 140 -1.67 0.46 -9.89
CA GLU A 140 -0.65 -0.56 -9.61
C GLU A 140 0.71 0.06 -9.20
N GLN A 141 1.11 1.16 -9.83
CA GLN A 141 2.35 1.88 -9.48
C GLN A 141 2.27 2.51 -8.08
N GLU A 142 1.13 3.11 -7.74
CA GLU A 142 0.88 3.68 -6.41
C GLU A 142 0.91 2.60 -5.32
N LEU A 143 0.27 1.44 -5.56
CA LEU A 143 0.29 0.31 -4.62
C LEU A 143 1.70 -0.25 -4.42
N ALA A 144 2.49 -0.36 -5.51
CA ALA A 144 3.88 -0.81 -5.42
C ALA A 144 4.75 0.18 -4.63
N ALA A 145 4.56 1.49 -4.84
CA ALA A 145 5.26 2.53 -4.08
C ALA A 145 4.91 2.48 -2.59
N ASN A 146 3.64 2.23 -2.25
CA ASN A 146 3.20 2.04 -0.87
C ASN A 146 3.92 0.86 -0.20
N GLN A 147 4.08 -0.26 -0.92
CA GLN A 147 4.81 -1.42 -0.41
C GLN A 147 6.29 -1.12 -0.13
N GLU A 148 6.96 -0.37 -1.00
CA GLU A 148 8.36 0.02 -0.82
C GLU A 148 8.54 0.98 0.37
N GLN A 149 7.64 1.96 0.51
CA GLN A 149 7.72 2.97 1.56
C GLN A 149 7.70 2.36 2.98
N ILE A 150 6.99 1.24 3.18
CA ILE A 150 6.91 0.58 4.50
C ILE A 150 8.30 0.12 4.99
N ALA A 151 9.17 -0.36 4.10
CA ALA A 151 10.53 -0.73 4.49
C ALA A 151 11.39 0.50 4.87
N GLY A 152 11.13 1.64 4.20
CA GLY A 152 11.81 2.91 4.44
C GLY A 152 11.68 3.40 5.88
N TYR A 153 10.53 3.18 6.52
CA TYR A 153 10.31 3.53 7.93
C TYR A 153 11.27 2.82 8.88
N PHE A 154 11.41 1.50 8.78
CA PHE A 154 12.29 0.74 9.68
C PHE A 154 13.74 1.20 9.55
N LEU A 155 14.18 1.53 8.33
CA LEU A 155 15.49 2.10 8.09
C LEU A 155 15.63 3.52 8.67
N ALA A 156 14.63 4.38 8.49
CA ALA A 156 14.64 5.74 9.03
C ALA A 156 14.69 5.70 10.57
N ARG A 157 13.83 4.91 11.20
CA ARG A 157 13.79 4.68 12.64
C ARG A 157 15.12 4.18 13.19
N ALA A 158 15.72 3.16 12.55
CA ALA A 158 17.02 2.62 12.95
C ALA A 158 18.13 3.68 12.90
N LYS A 159 18.11 4.56 11.88
CA LYS A 159 19.07 5.67 11.79
C LYS A 159 18.93 6.65 12.95
N VAL A 160 17.71 7.00 13.35
CA VAL A 160 17.46 7.91 14.49
C VAL A 160 17.94 7.30 15.79
N ILE A 161 17.60 6.03 16.04
CA ILE A 161 18.07 5.30 17.24
C ILE A 161 19.60 5.26 17.28
N SER A 162 20.26 4.97 16.16
CA SER A 162 21.73 4.99 16.09
C SER A 162 22.31 6.36 16.47
N GLN A 163 21.67 7.47 16.09
CA GLN A 163 22.10 8.81 16.50
C GLN A 163 21.87 9.07 17.99
N LEU A 164 20.73 8.63 18.53
CA LEU A 164 20.40 8.74 19.95
C LEU A 164 21.43 8.00 20.81
N CYS A 165 21.83 6.78 20.43
CA CYS A 165 22.85 6.02 21.14
C CYS A 165 24.24 6.69 21.10
N LYS A 166 24.59 7.33 19.98
CA LYS A 166 25.86 8.05 19.84
C LYS A 166 25.88 9.37 20.62
N ARG A 167 24.72 10.01 20.77
CA ARG A 167 24.57 11.36 21.33
C ARG A 167 23.33 11.47 22.25
N PRO A 168 23.32 10.77 23.40
CA PRO A 168 22.13 10.70 24.27
C PRO A 168 21.72 12.06 24.87
N GLY A 169 22.65 13.00 25.02
CA GLY A 169 22.34 14.35 25.53
C GLY A 169 21.53 15.24 24.57
N VAL A 170 21.42 14.86 23.29
CA VAL A 170 20.66 15.64 22.29
C VAL A 170 19.20 15.19 22.31
N LYS A 171 18.38 15.89 23.09
CA LYS A 171 16.96 15.58 23.31
C LYS A 171 16.13 15.55 22.03
N ASP A 172 16.52 16.32 21.01
CA ASP A 172 15.85 16.35 19.71
C ASP A 172 15.85 14.98 19.02
N TYR A 173 16.81 14.09 19.27
CA TYR A 173 16.75 12.73 18.71
C TYR A 173 15.62 11.88 19.31
N LYS A 174 15.33 12.04 20.60
CA LYS A 174 14.18 11.37 21.24
C LYS A 174 12.88 11.93 20.68
N ARG A 175 12.77 13.26 20.55
CA ARG A 175 11.60 13.90 19.94
C ARG A 175 11.42 13.50 18.48
N TYR A 176 12.50 13.49 17.69
CA TYR A 176 12.44 13.12 16.28
C TYR A 176 12.03 11.66 16.07
N LEU A 177 12.37 10.75 17.00
CA LEU A 177 11.88 9.37 16.95
C LEU A 177 10.36 9.29 17.15
N GLU A 178 9.81 10.04 18.11
CA GLU A 178 8.36 10.14 18.31
C GLU A 178 7.66 10.66 17.05
N GLU A 179 8.19 11.72 16.44
CA GLU A 179 7.66 12.29 15.19
C GLU A 179 7.75 11.30 14.02
N GLU A 180 8.84 10.53 13.93
CA GLU A 180 9.02 9.51 12.89
C GLU A 180 7.99 8.38 13.01
N ASP A 181 7.71 7.93 14.25
CA ASP A 181 6.67 6.94 14.54
C ASP A 181 5.26 7.51 14.28
N GLU A 182 4.95 8.74 14.73
CA GLU A 182 3.66 9.42 14.47
C GLU A 182 3.41 9.62 12.96
N LYS A 183 4.43 10.08 12.23
CA LYS A 183 4.39 10.22 10.77
C LYS A 183 4.08 8.89 10.10
N GLN A 184 4.72 7.80 10.55
CA GLN A 184 4.48 6.49 9.96
C GLN A 184 3.05 6.00 10.21
N PHE A 185 2.50 6.22 11.41
CA PHE A 185 1.10 5.89 11.68
C PHE A 185 0.14 6.61 10.72
N VAL A 186 0.34 7.92 10.51
CA VAL A 186 -0.47 8.70 9.55
C VAL A 186 -0.28 8.17 8.14
N SER A 187 0.94 7.85 7.74
CA SER A 187 1.24 7.26 6.42
C SER A 187 0.49 5.95 6.19
N LEU A 188 0.51 5.03 7.15
CA LEU A 188 -0.18 3.73 7.06
C LEU A 188 -1.70 3.91 6.97
N ARG A 189 -2.24 4.88 7.72
CA ARG A 189 -3.67 5.22 7.65
C ARG A 189 -4.06 5.79 6.28
N LEU A 190 -3.23 6.67 5.70
CA LEU A 190 -3.46 7.22 4.36
C LEU A 190 -3.41 6.12 3.30
N MET A 191 -2.46 5.18 3.41
CA MET A 191 -2.40 4.01 2.52
C MET A 191 -3.71 3.20 2.56
N VAL A 192 -4.32 2.96 3.72
CA VAL A 192 -5.64 2.29 3.79
C VAL A 192 -6.72 3.08 3.05
N ALA A 193 -6.73 4.41 3.19
CA ALA A 193 -7.68 5.26 2.48
C ALA A 193 -7.44 5.23 0.97
N GLU A 194 -6.19 5.18 0.52
CA GLU A 194 -5.82 5.01 -0.89
C GLU A 194 -6.29 3.66 -1.42
N LEU A 195 -6.14 2.55 -0.67
CA LEU A 195 -6.69 1.24 -1.06
C LEU A 195 -8.22 1.32 -1.27
N ARG A 196 -8.95 1.93 -0.33
CA ARG A 196 -10.40 2.13 -0.44
C ARG A 196 -10.77 2.97 -1.65
N ASN A 197 -10.08 4.08 -1.85
CA ASN A 197 -10.36 5.01 -2.93
C ASN A 197 -10.08 4.35 -4.29
N ALA A 198 -8.96 3.62 -4.42
CA ALA A 198 -8.62 2.87 -5.62
C ALA A 198 -9.66 1.79 -5.95
N CYS A 199 -10.10 1.01 -4.95
CA CYS A 199 -11.19 0.05 -5.15
C CYS A 199 -12.47 0.74 -5.63
N SER A 200 -12.82 1.89 -5.04
CA SER A 200 -14.02 2.65 -5.40
C SER A 200 -13.94 3.25 -6.80
N SER A 201 -12.81 3.86 -7.17
CA SER A 201 -12.63 4.49 -8.47
C SER A 201 -12.60 3.46 -9.59
N LEU A 202 -11.82 2.38 -9.42
CA LEU A 202 -11.75 1.29 -10.41
C LEU A 202 -13.10 0.61 -10.57
N HIS A 203 -13.81 0.31 -9.49
CA HIS A 203 -15.13 -0.30 -9.55
C HIS A 203 -16.13 0.58 -10.32
N ASP A 204 -16.18 1.88 -10.04
CA ASP A 204 -17.08 2.82 -10.70
C ASP A 204 -16.71 3.00 -12.19
N SER A 205 -15.42 3.27 -12.48
CA SER A 205 -14.88 3.47 -13.82
C SER A 205 -15.11 2.24 -14.72
N ILE A 206 -14.78 1.03 -14.24
CA ILE A 206 -14.96 -0.20 -14.99
C ILE A 206 -16.45 -0.48 -15.24
N ASN A 207 -17.32 -0.34 -14.24
CA ASN A 207 -18.74 -0.62 -14.42
C ASN A 207 -19.41 0.35 -15.40
N LYS A 208 -19.07 1.64 -15.37
CA LYS A 208 -19.58 2.63 -16.32
C LYS A 208 -19.21 2.29 -17.76
N ASN A 209 -18.03 1.70 -17.95
CA ASN A 209 -17.45 1.45 -19.26
C ASN A 209 -17.50 -0.04 -19.68
N ILE A 210 -18.20 -0.90 -18.92
CA ILE A 210 -18.09 -2.36 -19.03
C ILE A 210 -18.41 -2.89 -20.43
N ASP A 211 -19.42 -2.31 -21.10
CA ASP A 211 -19.83 -2.71 -22.44
C ASP A 211 -18.74 -2.42 -23.48
N LYS A 212 -18.07 -1.27 -23.36
CA LYS A 212 -16.96 -0.88 -24.26
C LYS A 212 -15.69 -1.65 -23.95
N ILE A 213 -15.43 -1.96 -22.69
CA ILE A 213 -14.30 -2.81 -22.28
C ILE A 213 -14.47 -4.22 -22.85
N LYS A 214 -15.67 -4.83 -22.73
CA LYS A 214 -15.93 -6.20 -23.20
C LYS A 214 -16.17 -6.29 -24.71
N THR A 215 -16.74 -5.26 -25.32
CA THR A 215 -17.08 -5.24 -26.75
C THR A 215 -16.76 -3.87 -27.35
N PRO A 216 -15.48 -3.60 -27.64
CA PRO A 216 -15.03 -2.26 -28.07
C PRO A 216 -15.52 -1.88 -29.47
N ARG A 217 -15.83 -2.87 -30.32
CA ARG A 217 -16.32 -2.66 -31.69
C ARG A 217 -17.78 -3.06 -31.82
N SER A 218 -18.61 -2.13 -32.29
CA SER A 218 -19.99 -2.39 -32.69
C SER A 218 -20.01 -3.23 -33.97
N ARG A 219 -20.79 -4.32 -34.02
CA ARG A 219 -20.95 -5.16 -35.23
C ARG A 219 -21.61 -4.44 -36.43
N ASN A 220 -22.20 -3.26 -36.23
CA ASN A 220 -23.08 -2.60 -37.21
C ASN A 220 -22.38 -1.62 -38.18
N ALA A 221 -21.05 -1.53 -38.21
CA ALA A 221 -20.38 -0.61 -39.15
C ALA A 221 -20.27 -1.15 -40.60
N MET A 222 -20.60 -2.43 -40.85
CA MET A 222 -20.45 -3.04 -42.18
C MET A 222 -21.76 -3.26 -42.97
N SER A 223 -22.93 -2.92 -42.42
CA SER A 223 -24.24 -3.21 -43.05
C SER A 223 -24.95 -1.99 -43.65
N ALA A 224 -24.30 -0.82 -43.70
CA ALA A 224 -24.88 0.41 -44.26
C ALA A 224 -24.41 0.75 -45.69
N ILE A 225 -23.85 -0.23 -46.42
CA ILE A 225 -23.53 -0.08 -47.85
C ILE A 225 -24.18 -1.23 -48.61
N TYR A 226 -25.49 -1.14 -48.80
CA TYR A 226 -26.23 -1.81 -49.86
C TYR A 226 -27.24 -0.83 -50.44
#